data_AF-A0AAD5JNV0-F1
#
_entry.id   AF-A0AAD5JNV0-F1
#
_cell.length_a   1.000
_cell.length_b   1.000
_cell.length_c   1.000
_cell.angle_alpha   90.00
_cell.angle_beta   90.00
_cell.angle_gamma   90.00
#
_symmetry.space_group_name_H-M   'P 1'
#
loop_
_entity.id
_entity.type
_entity.pdbx_description
1 polymer ?
#
loop_
_entity_poly.entity_id
_entity_poly.type
_entity_poly.pdbx_seq_one_letter_code
_entity_poly.pdbx_strand_id
1 'polypeptide(L)'
;MFTNDHSAGPIQQWLIFLCDNCSFVIQQMTIDCSILEVNAIQSVYLNAMIYYCAFHVLQAWNCNLKSKVRLDASYIAEEQQQLHNNMMQTLKVIMCENSINLMYAAIEEFKDIFYDQYEFLDYFQEYWEPEHIIRRWAYAYIDPS
;
A
#
# COMPACT_ATOMS: atom_id res chain seq x y z
N MET A 1 16.68 8.91 -5.66
CA MET A 1 16.15 9.94 -6.58
C MET A 1 17.19 11.05 -6.71
N PHE A 2 17.53 11.49 -7.93
CA PHE A 2 18.59 12.50 -8.18
C PHE A 2 18.12 13.95 -8.03
N THR A 3 17.08 14.21 -7.22
CA THR A 3 16.59 15.58 -6.98
C THR A 3 16.11 15.71 -5.54
N ASN A 4 16.39 16.85 -4.90
CA ASN A 4 15.84 17.24 -3.59
C ASN A 4 14.45 17.86 -3.71
N ASP A 5 13.89 17.89 -4.93
CA ASP A 5 12.52 18.31 -5.18
C ASP A 5 11.61 17.08 -5.01
N HIS A 6 10.81 17.10 -3.96
CA HIS A 6 9.79 16.09 -3.68
C HIS A 6 8.49 16.32 -4.48
N SER A 7 8.47 17.30 -5.39
CA SER A 7 7.36 17.51 -6.30
C SER A 7 7.30 16.45 -7.40
N ALA A 8 6.13 16.32 -8.01
CA ALA A 8 5.92 15.45 -9.18
C ALA A 8 6.60 15.97 -10.47
N GLY A 9 7.05 17.23 -10.50
CA GLY A 9 7.52 17.91 -11.71
C GLY A 9 8.72 17.23 -12.38
N PRO A 10 9.80 16.92 -11.64
CA PRO A 10 10.96 16.22 -12.22
C PRO A 10 10.63 14.83 -12.76
N ILE A 11 9.77 14.07 -12.07
CA ILE A 11 9.31 12.75 -12.55
C ILE A 11 8.55 12.92 -13.86
N GLN A 12 7.59 13.86 -13.91
CA GLN A 12 6.77 14.09 -15.09
C GLN A 12 7.62 14.47 -16.31
N GLN A 13 8.58 15.40 -16.15
CA GLN A 13 9.48 15.82 -17.24
C GLN A 13 10.34 14.67 -17.75
N TRP A 14 10.86 13.84 -16.84
CA TRP A 14 11.66 12.68 -17.21
C TRP A 14 10.82 11.63 -17.97
N LEU A 15 9.60 11.37 -17.53
CA LEU A 15 8.67 10.46 -18.21
C LEU A 15 8.29 10.96 -19.62
N ILE A 16 8.03 12.27 -19.78
CA ILE A 16 7.79 12.88 -21.10
C ILE A 16 9.01 12.68 -22.00
N PHE A 17 10.21 12.95 -21.50
CA PHE A 17 11.44 12.75 -22.26
C PHE A 17 11.57 11.30 -22.77
N LEU A 18 11.32 10.31 -21.90
CA LEU A 18 11.36 8.89 -22.28
C LEU A 18 10.31 8.54 -23.34
N CYS A 19 9.10 9.06 -23.20
CA CYS A 19 8.03 8.87 -24.17
C CYS A 19 8.43 9.44 -25.55
N ASP A 20 8.87 10.71 -25.58
CA ASP A 20 9.09 11.44 -26.82
C ASP A 20 10.40 11.07 -27.53
N ASN A 21 11.44 10.70 -26.78
CA ASN A 21 12.79 10.53 -27.32
C ASN A 21 13.29 9.08 -27.32
N CYS A 22 12.64 8.19 -26.59
CA CYS A 22 13.10 6.80 -26.45
C CYS A 22 12.06 5.77 -26.90
N SER A 23 10.89 6.20 -27.39
CA SER A 23 9.76 5.32 -27.70
C SER A 23 9.40 4.39 -26.54
N PHE A 24 9.62 4.86 -25.30
CA PHE A 24 9.45 4.06 -24.10
C PHE A 24 7.97 4.02 -23.73
N VAL A 25 7.40 2.80 -23.68
CA VAL A 25 6.00 2.56 -23.32
C VAL A 25 5.94 1.75 -22.02
N ILE A 26 5.19 2.25 -21.05
CA ILE A 26 4.98 1.57 -19.77
C ILE A 26 3.65 0.81 -19.83
N GLN A 27 3.72 -0.51 -19.65
CA GLN A 27 2.53 -1.34 -19.43
C GLN A 27 2.21 -1.42 -17.94
N GLN A 28 3.21 -1.71 -17.11
CA GLN A 28 3.07 -1.84 -15.67
C GLN A 28 4.28 -1.23 -14.96
N MET A 29 4.07 -0.63 -13.79
CA MET A 29 5.13 -0.09 -12.94
C MET A 29 4.78 -0.25 -11.46
N THR A 30 5.79 -0.56 -10.67
CA THR A 30 5.72 -0.55 -9.21
C THR A 30 6.42 0.69 -8.68
N ILE A 31 5.73 1.45 -7.83
CA ILE A 31 6.21 2.72 -7.27
C ILE A 31 6.07 2.76 -5.75
N ASP A 32 6.54 3.82 -5.12
CA ASP A 32 6.26 4.07 -3.71
C ASP A 32 4.76 4.35 -3.50
N CYS A 33 4.26 4.25 -2.27
CA CYS A 33 2.86 4.51 -1.95
C CYS A 33 2.54 6.03 -1.98
N SER A 34 2.72 6.66 -3.14
CA SER A 34 2.65 8.11 -3.36
C SER A 34 1.63 8.46 -4.44
N ILE A 35 0.57 9.17 -4.06
CA ILE A 35 -0.45 9.65 -5.01
C ILE A 35 0.13 10.68 -5.99
N LEU A 36 1.16 11.43 -5.60
CA LEU A 36 1.81 12.39 -6.47
C LEU A 36 2.54 11.69 -7.62
N GLU A 37 3.20 10.57 -7.34
CA GLU A 37 3.86 9.76 -8.37
C GLU A 37 2.83 9.10 -9.30
N VAL A 38 1.74 8.57 -8.74
CA VAL A 38 0.61 8.05 -9.53
C VAL A 38 0.12 9.10 -10.54
N ASN A 39 -0.17 10.32 -10.06
CA ASN A 39 -0.69 11.39 -10.91
C ASN A 39 0.33 11.82 -11.97
N ALA A 40 1.63 11.89 -11.61
CA ALA A 40 2.69 12.21 -12.55
C ALA A 40 2.77 11.19 -13.69
N ILE A 41 2.74 9.89 -13.36
CA ILE A 41 2.81 8.81 -14.35
C ILE A 41 1.57 8.80 -15.23
N GLN A 42 0.38 8.88 -14.64
CA GLN A 42 -0.88 8.86 -15.40
C GLN A 42 -1.04 10.07 -16.32
N SER A 43 -0.39 11.19 -16.03
CA SER A 43 -0.39 12.37 -16.91
C SER A 43 0.35 12.15 -18.24
N VAL A 44 1.26 11.17 -18.29
CA VAL A 44 2.06 10.83 -19.48
C VAL A 44 1.60 9.49 -20.07
N TYR A 45 1.35 8.49 -19.22
CA TYR A 45 0.97 7.14 -19.59
C TYR A 45 -0.42 6.79 -19.05
N LEU A 46 -1.46 7.26 -19.74
CA LEU A 46 -2.87 7.11 -19.31
C LEU A 46 -3.28 5.65 -19.04
N ASN A 47 -2.69 4.70 -19.76
CA ASN A 47 -3.03 3.28 -19.68
C ASN A 47 -2.04 2.45 -18.86
N ALA A 48 -1.05 3.08 -18.21
CA ALA A 48 -0.09 2.34 -17.38
C ALA A 48 -0.79 1.79 -16.13
N MET A 49 -0.61 0.50 -15.87
CA MET A 49 -0.99 -0.11 -14.60
C MET A 49 0.05 0.25 -13.54
N ILE A 50 -0.40 0.85 -12.44
CA ILE A 50 0.49 1.35 -11.38
C ILE A 50 0.17 0.59 -10.10
N TYR A 51 1.16 -0.11 -9.58
CA TYR A 51 1.09 -0.83 -8.32
C TYR A 51 2.00 -0.17 -7.28
N TYR A 52 1.62 -0.27 -6.02
CA TYR A 52 2.47 0.11 -4.90
C TYR A 52 3.47 -1.00 -4.58
N CYS A 53 4.68 -0.60 -4.26
CA CYS A 53 5.74 -1.48 -3.81
C CYS A 53 5.32 -2.13 -2.49
N ALA A 54 5.21 -3.46 -2.47
CA ALA A 54 4.86 -4.23 -1.29
C ALA A 54 5.74 -3.86 -0.08
N PHE A 55 7.04 -3.62 -0.29
CA PHE A 55 7.95 -3.18 0.78
C PHE A 55 7.48 -1.88 1.44
N HIS A 56 7.14 -0.85 0.65
CA HIS A 56 6.70 0.45 1.17
C HIS A 56 5.32 0.39 1.80
N VAL A 57 4.40 -0.43 1.26
CA VAL A 57 3.09 -0.66 1.88
C VAL A 57 3.27 -1.33 3.25
N LEU A 58 4.04 -2.42 3.32
CA LEU A 58 4.32 -3.12 4.58
C LEU A 58 5.03 -2.22 5.59
N GLN A 59 5.93 -1.35 5.13
CA GLN A 59 6.59 -0.37 5.99
C GLN A 59 5.59 0.65 6.54
N ALA A 60 4.69 1.19 5.71
CA ALA A 60 3.68 2.15 6.12
C ALA A 60 2.70 1.56 7.15
N TRP A 61 2.27 0.31 6.95
CA TRP A 61 1.47 -0.41 7.93
C TRP A 61 2.22 -0.63 9.24
N ASN A 62 3.45 -1.14 9.19
CA ASN A 62 4.28 -1.37 10.37
C ASN A 62 4.52 -0.08 11.19
N CYS A 63 4.76 1.06 10.54
CA CYS A 63 4.89 2.35 11.22
C CYS A 63 3.59 2.78 11.93
N ASN A 64 2.44 2.51 11.30
CA ASN A 64 1.14 2.86 11.87
C ASN A 64 0.71 1.89 12.97
N LEU A 65 0.99 0.59 12.85
CA LEU A 65 0.79 -0.39 13.93
C LEU A 65 1.56 0.06 15.18
N LYS A 66 2.85 0.38 15.05
CA LYS A 66 3.68 0.84 16.20
C LYS A 66 3.15 2.09 16.89
N SER A 67 2.45 2.97 16.17
CA SER A 67 1.95 4.22 16.74
C SER A 67 0.53 4.11 17.29
N LYS A 68 -0.33 3.30 16.67
CA LYS A 68 -1.79 3.24 16.90
C LYS A 68 -2.27 1.99 17.65
N VAL A 69 -1.52 0.90 17.62
CA VAL A 69 -1.92 -0.37 18.28
C VAL A 69 -1.29 -0.43 19.66
N ARG A 70 -2.13 -0.48 20.69
CA ARG A 70 -1.69 -0.55 22.08
C ARG A 70 -2.67 -1.40 22.88
N LEU A 71 -2.11 -2.33 23.64
CA LEU A 71 -2.82 -2.97 24.75
C LEU A 71 -3.03 -1.94 25.88
N ASP A 72 -3.91 -2.23 26.83
CA ASP A 72 -4.26 -1.30 27.92
C ASP A 72 -3.17 -1.17 29.01
N ALA A 73 -3.39 -0.44 30.11
CA ALA A 73 -2.31 -0.15 31.08
C ALA A 73 -1.73 -1.38 31.83
N SER A 74 -2.16 -2.61 31.53
CA SER A 74 -1.78 -3.83 32.26
C SER A 74 -0.88 -4.83 31.51
N TYR A 75 -0.52 -4.58 30.24
CA TYR A 75 0.27 -5.54 29.45
C TYR A 75 1.76 -5.58 29.79
N ILE A 76 2.37 -6.74 29.56
CA ILE A 76 3.83 -6.87 29.48
C ILE A 76 4.32 -6.68 28.04
N ALA A 77 5.52 -6.12 27.85
CA ALA A 77 6.05 -5.76 26.53
C ALA A 77 6.01 -6.89 25.48
N GLU A 78 6.10 -8.14 25.92
CA GLU A 78 6.01 -9.33 25.06
C GLU A 78 4.62 -9.49 24.43
N GLU A 79 3.54 -9.27 25.18
CA GLU A 79 2.16 -9.36 24.69
C GLU A 79 1.89 -8.28 23.62
N GLN A 80 2.38 -7.07 23.85
CA GLN A 80 2.28 -5.98 22.88
C GLN A 80 3.03 -6.32 21.59
N GLN A 81 4.23 -6.90 21.72
CA GLN A 81 5.01 -7.34 20.56
C GLN A 81 4.31 -8.48 19.81
N GLN A 82 3.68 -9.41 20.54
CA GLN A 82 2.93 -10.51 19.95
C GLN A 82 1.70 -10.00 19.19
N LEU A 83 0.91 -9.08 19.76
CA LEU A 83 -0.21 -8.44 19.08
C LEU A 83 0.24 -7.77 17.77
N HIS A 84 1.29 -6.94 17.85
CA HIS A 84 1.84 -6.27 16.68
C HIS A 84 2.29 -7.27 15.60
N ASN A 85 2.99 -8.33 16.00
CA ASN A 85 3.44 -9.36 15.07
C ASN A 85 2.26 -10.08 14.42
N ASN A 86 1.23 -10.44 15.19
CA ASN A 86 0.04 -11.11 14.69
C ASN A 86 -0.68 -10.25 13.65
N MET A 87 -0.97 -8.99 13.97
CA MET A 87 -1.60 -8.06 13.02
C MET A 87 -0.77 -7.91 11.75
N MET A 88 0.55 -7.73 11.87
CA MET A 88 1.43 -7.58 10.72
C MET A 88 1.49 -8.86 9.85
N GLN A 89 1.42 -10.05 10.44
CA GLN A 89 1.36 -11.29 9.67
C GLN A 89 0.04 -11.45 8.95
N THR A 90 -1.10 -11.15 9.60
CA THR A 90 -2.41 -11.19 8.95
C THR A 90 -2.46 -10.22 7.76
N LEU A 91 -1.96 -9.00 7.91
CA LEU A 91 -1.88 -8.02 6.81
C LEU A 91 -1.03 -8.51 5.63
N LYS A 92 0.08 -9.22 5.89
CA LYS A 92 0.90 -9.83 4.82
C LYS A 92 0.13 -10.92 4.07
N VAL A 93 -0.65 -11.74 4.78
CA VAL A 93 -1.49 -12.77 4.17
C VAL A 93 -2.54 -12.12 3.27
N ILE A 94 -3.22 -11.08 3.76
CA ILE A 94 -4.20 -10.30 2.99
C ILE A 94 -3.56 -9.72 1.71
N MET A 95 -2.38 -9.12 1.81
CA MET A 95 -1.66 -8.57 0.66
C MET A 95 -1.36 -9.60 -0.42
N CYS A 96 -0.97 -10.81 -0.02
CA CYS A 96 -0.56 -11.88 -0.93
C CYS A 96 -1.72 -12.76 -1.42
N GLU A 97 -2.95 -12.49 -0.97
CA GLU A 97 -4.12 -13.24 -1.40
C GLU A 97 -4.36 -13.04 -2.90
N ASN A 98 -4.63 -14.13 -3.62
CA ASN A 98 -4.74 -14.13 -5.07
C ASN A 98 -6.18 -14.07 -5.56
N SER A 99 -7.15 -14.31 -4.67
CA SER A 99 -8.56 -14.22 -4.96
C SER A 99 -9.13 -12.92 -4.37
N ILE A 100 -9.72 -12.10 -5.23
CA ILE A 100 -10.39 -10.86 -4.80
C ILE A 100 -11.41 -11.14 -3.68
N ASN A 101 -12.19 -12.20 -3.82
CA ASN A 101 -13.20 -12.58 -2.83
C ASN A 101 -12.58 -13.00 -1.49
N LEU A 102 -11.49 -13.79 -1.54
CA LEU A 102 -10.81 -14.21 -0.31
C LEU A 102 -10.09 -13.03 0.36
N MET A 103 -9.55 -12.10 -0.43
CA MET A 103 -8.89 -10.90 0.07
C MET A 103 -9.87 -10.02 0.84
N TYR A 104 -11.04 -9.71 0.27
CA TYR A 104 -12.06 -8.94 1.00
C TYR A 104 -12.58 -9.69 2.22
N ALA A 105 -12.80 -11.00 2.13
CA ALA A 105 -13.20 -11.79 3.29
C ALA A 105 -12.15 -11.74 4.42
N ALA A 106 -10.86 -11.80 4.07
CA ALA A 106 -9.76 -11.71 5.04
C ALA A 106 -9.61 -10.29 5.63
N ILE A 107 -9.96 -9.22 4.89
CA ILE A 107 -10.03 -7.86 5.43
C ILE A 107 -11.14 -7.73 6.48
N GLU A 108 -12.34 -8.28 6.21
CA GLU A 108 -13.43 -8.28 7.19
C GLU A 108 -13.06 -9.11 8.42
N GLU A 109 -12.50 -10.31 8.24
CA GLU A 109 -12.02 -11.15 9.34
C GLU A 109 -10.94 -10.44 10.17
N PHE A 110 -10.03 -9.71 9.53
CA PHE A 110 -9.02 -8.90 10.22
C PHE A 110 -9.66 -7.81 11.10
N LYS A 111 -10.68 -7.11 10.58
CA LYS A 111 -11.42 -6.10 11.35
C LYS A 111 -12.17 -6.72 12.53
N ASP A 112 -12.75 -7.90 12.34
CA ASP A 112 -13.45 -8.62 13.41
C ASP A 112 -12.50 -9.12 14.51
N ILE A 113 -11.34 -9.67 14.13
CA ILE A 113 -10.34 -10.20 15.08
C ILE A 113 -9.73 -9.07 15.91
N PHE A 114 -9.45 -7.92 15.30
CA PHE A 114 -8.76 -6.79 15.94
C PHE A 114 -9.68 -5.58 16.17
N TYR A 115 -10.98 -5.83 16.40
CA TYR A 115 -12.02 -4.79 16.50
C TYR A 115 -11.76 -3.75 17.59
N ASP A 116 -10.99 -4.10 18.62
CA ASP A 116 -10.61 -3.25 19.73
C ASP A 116 -9.47 -2.27 19.37
N GLN A 117 -8.77 -2.48 18.26
CA GLN A 117 -7.67 -1.64 17.76
C GLN A 117 -8.17 -0.53 16.83
N TYR A 118 -9.20 0.20 17.27
CA TYR A 118 -9.98 1.14 16.45
C TYR A 118 -9.12 2.21 15.76
N GLU A 119 -8.09 2.78 16.42
CA GLU A 119 -7.25 3.81 15.79
C GLU A 119 -6.51 3.29 14.54
N PHE A 120 -6.07 2.03 14.57
CA PHE A 120 -5.43 1.42 13.41
C PHE A 120 -6.46 1.04 12.34
N LEU A 121 -7.62 0.52 12.75
CA LEU A 121 -8.68 0.16 11.81
C LEU A 121 -9.22 1.39 11.06
N ASP A 122 -9.44 2.51 11.74
CA ASP A 122 -9.84 3.78 11.13
C ASP A 122 -8.81 4.23 10.08
N TYR A 123 -7.52 4.17 10.44
CA TYR A 123 -6.42 4.46 9.52
C TYR A 123 -6.41 3.49 8.32
N PHE A 124 -6.60 2.20 8.55
CA PHE A 124 -6.61 1.20 7.49
C PHE A 124 -7.76 1.45 6.51
N GLN A 125 -8.96 1.69 7.05
CA GLN A 125 -10.16 1.97 6.28
C GLN A 125 -10.06 3.25 5.47
N GLU A 126 -9.51 4.32 6.03
CA GLU A 126 -9.38 5.62 5.36
C GLU A 126 -8.33 5.59 4.25
N TYR A 127 -7.18 4.96 4.48
CA TYR A 127 -6.01 5.10 3.60
C TYR A 127 -5.72 3.88 2.71
N TRP A 128 -6.24 2.69 3.04
CA TRP A 128 -5.88 1.44 2.36
C TRP A 128 -7.06 0.68 1.77
N GLU A 129 -8.26 0.82 2.35
CA GLU A 129 -9.48 0.20 1.82
C GLU A 129 -10.17 0.90 0.64
N PRO A 130 -9.95 2.20 0.32
CA PRO A 130 -10.58 2.77 -0.86
C PRO A 130 -10.27 1.95 -2.11
N GLU A 131 -11.28 1.66 -2.93
CA GLU A 131 -11.19 0.73 -4.08
C GLU A 131 -10.00 1.03 -5.00
N HIS A 132 -9.78 2.31 -5.29
CA HIS A 132 -8.68 2.78 -6.13
C HIS A 132 -7.29 2.60 -5.48
N ILE A 133 -7.22 2.42 -4.16
CA ILE A 133 -5.99 2.13 -3.41
C ILE A 133 -5.78 0.62 -3.27
N ILE A 134 -6.80 -0.16 -2.90
CA ILE A 134 -6.71 -1.63 -2.81
C ILE A 134 -6.10 -2.23 -4.08
N ARG A 135 -6.62 -1.80 -5.24
CA ARG A 135 -6.15 -2.26 -6.56
C ARG A 135 -4.66 -2.02 -6.82
N ARG A 136 -4.02 -1.11 -6.07
CA ARG A 136 -2.60 -0.79 -6.21
C ARG A 136 -1.71 -1.66 -5.34
N TRP A 137 -2.16 -2.12 -4.18
CA TRP A 137 -1.29 -2.88 -3.26
C TRP A 137 -1.63 -4.37 -3.18
N ALA A 138 -2.87 -4.76 -3.47
CA ALA A 138 -3.29 -6.15 -3.32
C ALA A 138 -2.87 -7.01 -4.51
N TYR A 139 -2.28 -8.17 -4.20
CA TYR A 139 -1.81 -9.12 -5.20
C TYR A 139 -2.95 -9.68 -6.07
N ALA A 140 -4.16 -9.82 -5.52
CA ALA A 140 -5.36 -10.27 -6.24
C ALA A 140 -5.71 -9.43 -7.48
N TYR A 141 -5.21 -8.19 -7.58
CA TYR A 141 -5.43 -7.30 -8.73
C TYR A 141 -4.25 -7.24 -9.70
N ILE A 142 -3.14 -7.92 -9.38
CA ILE A 142 -1.98 -8.02 -10.26
C ILE A 142 -2.23 -9.19 -11.22
N ASP A 143 -2.50 -8.88 -12.49
CA ASP A 143 -2.73 -9.88 -13.53
C ASP A 143 -1.44 -10.70 -13.77
N PRO A 144 -1.45 -12.03 -13.56
CA PRO A 144 -0.32 -12.87 -13.91
C PRO A 144 -0.28 -13.03 -15.43
N SER A 145 0.50 -12.16 -16.09
CA SER A 145 0.84 -12.25 -17.52
C SER A 145 1.32 -13.63 -17.93
#